data_AF-A0A0F8YA99-F1
#
_entry.id   AF-A0A0F8YA99-F1
#
_cell.length_a   1.000
_cell.length_b   1.000
_cell.length_c   1.000
_cell.angle_alpha   90.00
_cell.angle_beta   90.00
_cell.angle_gamma   90.00
#
_symmetry.space_group_name_H-M   'P 1'
#
loop_
_entity.id
_entity.type
_entity.pdbx_description
1 polymer ?
#
loop_
_entity_poly.entity_id
_entity_poly.type
_entity_poly.pdbx_seq_one_letter_code
_entity_poly.pdbx_strand_id
1 'polypeptide(L)'
;MLEIRYNKTTKELTGWWGSRHGNEEVKLKNRPNERLALLDIPIPDKPLDAWLFNTNKLIPNPNYIEPTPPRDLVAEIDDLKAKIKILESR
;
A
#
# COMPACT_ATOMS: atom_id res chain seq x y z
N MET A 1 -8.38 8.97 -2.10
CA MET A 1 -8.20 10.15 -1.22
C MET A 1 -7.74 9.75 0.18
N LEU A 2 -6.57 10.27 0.58
CA LEU A 2 -6.00 10.18 1.92
C LEU A 2 -6.08 11.56 2.60
N GLU A 3 -6.75 11.64 3.73
CA GLU A 3 -6.82 12.82 4.58
C GLU A 3 -5.76 12.71 5.68
N ILE A 4 -4.78 13.60 5.68
CA ILE A 4 -3.74 13.68 6.72
C ILE A 4 -4.02 14.89 7.60
N ARG A 5 -4.05 14.66 8.91
CA ARG A 5 -4.20 15.67 9.95
C ARG A 5 -2.94 15.73 10.80
N TYR A 6 -2.38 16.92 10.92
CA TYR A 6 -1.25 17.21 11.78
C TYR A 6 -1.65 18.19 12.88
N ASN A 7 -1.57 17.76 14.14
CA ASN A 7 -1.79 18.63 15.29
C ASN A 7 -0.48 19.35 15.64
N LYS A 8 -0.45 20.68 15.52
CA LYS A 8 0.76 21.47 15.79
C LYS A 8 1.19 21.47 17.26
N THR A 9 0.24 21.25 18.17
CA THR A 9 0.48 21.26 19.62
C THR A 9 1.02 19.92 20.09
N THR A 10 0.32 18.83 19.80
CA THR A 10 0.73 17.48 20.23
C THR A 10 1.80 16.86 19.33
N LYS A 11 2.02 17.44 18.14
CA LYS A 11 2.89 16.90 17.07
C LYS A 11 2.41 15.56 16.50
N GLU A 12 1.18 15.17 16.81
CA GLU A 12 0.59 13.92 16.34
C GLU A 12 0.14 14.05 14.88
N LEU A 13 0.38 12.96 14.14
CA LEU A 13 -0.07 12.77 12.77
C LEU A 13 -1.18 11.71 12.78
N THR A 14 -2.34 12.04 12.22
CA THR A 14 -3.44 11.09 12.05
C THR A 14 -3.86 11.04 10.59
N GLY A 15 -4.13 9.85 10.08
CA GLY A 15 -4.56 9.63 8.70
C GLY A 15 -5.97 9.03 8.66
N TRP A 16 -6.78 9.44 7.68
CA TRP A 16 -8.06 8.81 7.38
C TRP A 16 -8.18 8.56 5.88
N TRP A 17 -8.72 7.42 5.50
CA TRP A 17 -9.02 7.06 4.12
C TRP A 17 -10.53 6.96 3.95
N GLY A 18 -11.08 7.55 2.89
CA GLY A 18 -12.52 7.51 2.65
C GLY A 18 -12.97 8.22 1.39
N SER A 19 -14.22 7.97 1.00
CA SER A 19 -14.89 8.54 -0.17
C SER A 19 -15.60 9.87 0.10
N ARG A 20 -15.68 10.30 1.37
CA ARG A 20 -16.37 11.54 1.75
C ARG A 20 -15.40 12.71 1.76
N HIS A 21 -15.66 13.69 0.92
CA HIS A 21 -15.15 15.05 1.08
C HIS A 21 -15.75 15.63 2.36
N GLY A 22 -15.01 15.57 3.46
CA GLY A 22 -15.41 16.29 4.67
C GLY A 22 -15.29 17.78 4.41
N ASN A 23 -16.32 18.56 4.75
CA ASN A 23 -16.34 20.01 4.56
C ASN A 23 -15.19 20.66 5.37
N GLU A 24 -14.07 20.97 4.70
CA GLU A 24 -12.80 21.35 5.34
C GLU A 24 -12.95 22.59 6.21
N GLU A 25 -13.72 23.57 5.74
CA GLU A 25 -13.97 24.82 6.47
C GLU A 25 -14.63 24.60 7.84
N VAL A 26 -15.54 23.63 7.92
CA VAL A 26 -16.24 23.30 9.18
C VAL A 26 -15.32 22.52 10.12
N LYS A 27 -14.53 21.58 9.57
CA LYS A 27 -13.59 20.77 10.36
C LYS A 27 -12.45 21.62 10.95
N LEU A 28 -11.90 22.56 10.19
CA LEU A 28 -10.78 23.40 10.62
C LEU A 28 -11.21 24.57 11.53
N LYS A 29 -12.44 25.10 11.39
CA LYS A 29 -12.95 26.16 12.29
C LYS A 29 -12.92 25.75 13.76
N ASN A 30 -13.23 24.49 14.04
CA ASN A 30 -13.25 23.96 15.41
C ASN A 30 -11.89 23.39 15.85
N ARG A 31 -10.87 23.43 14.97
CA ARG A 31 -9.55 22.83 15.20
C ARG A 31 -8.42 23.72 14.67
N PRO A 32 -8.24 24.94 15.22
CA PRO A 32 -7.29 25.93 14.70
C PRO A 32 -5.82 25.50 14.77
N ASN A 33 -5.51 24.52 15.63
CA ASN A 33 -4.16 23.97 15.80
C ASN A 33 -3.85 22.79 14.87
N GLU A 34 -4.80 22.38 14.02
CA GLU A 34 -4.59 21.31 13.05
C GLU A 34 -4.25 21.87 11.66
N ARG A 35 -3.38 21.16 10.96
CA ARG A 35 -3.22 21.28 9.50
C ARG A 35 -3.80 20.06 8.84
N LEU A 36 -4.55 20.29 7.77
CA LEU A 36 -5.14 19.25 6.94
C LEU A 36 -4.39 19.22 5.61
N ALA A 37 -4.06 18.04 5.13
CA ALA A 37 -3.60 17.80 3.76
C ALA A 37 -4.47 16.71 3.15
N LEU A 38 -5.12 17.02 2.04
CA LEU A 38 -5.82 16.04 1.22
C LEU A 38 -4.91 15.60 0.09
N LEU A 39 -4.58 14.33 0.10
CA LEU A 39 -3.78 13.70 -0.94
C LEU A 39 -4.70 12.84 -1.79
N ASP A 40 -4.92 13.25 -3.04
CA ASP A 40 -5.57 12.42 -4.02
C ASP A 40 -4.53 11.52 -4.70
N ILE A 41 -4.10 10.50 -3.95
CA ILE A 41 -3.13 9.51 -4.43
C ILE A 41 -3.91 8.28 -4.88
N PRO A 42 -3.72 7.81 -6.14
CA PRO A 42 -4.26 6.53 -6.56
C PRO A 42 -3.69 5.41 -5.69
N ILE A 43 -4.48 4.37 -5.41
CA ILE A 43 -3.96 3.19 -4.68
C ILE A 43 -2.80 2.63 -5.51
N PRO A 44 -1.58 2.55 -4.97
CA PRO A 44 -0.46 1.97 -5.69
C PRO A 44 -0.79 0.52 -6.04
N ASP A 45 -0.70 0.16 -7.32
CA ASP A 45 -0.86 -1.22 -7.81
C ASP A 45 0.43 -2.04 -7.66
N LYS A 46 1.52 -1.40 -7.24
CA LYS A 46 2.85 -1.97 -7.04
C LYS A 46 3.41 -1.60 -5.68
N PRO A 47 4.31 -2.42 -5.10
CA PRO A 47 4.97 -2.11 -3.84
C PRO A 47 5.77 -0.80 -3.92
N LEU A 48 6.05 -0.19 -2.76
CA LEU A 48 6.71 1.11 -2.66
C LEU A 48 8.05 1.16 -3.41
N ASP A 49 8.81 0.07 -3.36
CA ASP A 49 10.12 -0.06 -4.02
C ASP A 49 10.04 0.06 -5.56
N ALA A 50 8.86 -0.17 -6.13
CA ALA A 50 8.58 0.00 -7.55
C ALA A 50 8.41 1.47 -7.97
N TRP A 51 8.43 2.40 -7.02
CA TRP A 51 8.20 3.82 -7.24
C TRP A 51 9.38 4.67 -6.76
N LEU A 52 9.69 5.72 -7.53
CA LEU A 52 10.57 6.82 -7.12
C LEU A 52 9.73 8.07 -6.91
N PHE A 53 10.10 8.90 -5.95
CA PHE A 53 9.46 10.19 -5.72
C PHE A 53 10.19 11.31 -6.48
N ASN A 54 9.49 11.99 -7.38
CA ASN A 54 10.01 13.16 -8.10
C ASN A 54 9.14 14.39 -7.79
N THR A 55 9.61 15.21 -6.84
CA THR A 55 9.06 16.51 -6.39
C THR A 55 7.59 16.48 -5.93
N ASN A 56 6.67 16.13 -6.82
CA ASN A 56 5.23 16.15 -6.65
C ASN A 56 4.53 14.89 -7.22
N LYS A 57 5.26 13.91 -7.76
CA LYS A 57 4.67 12.69 -8.33
C LYS A 57 5.52 11.44 -8.07
N LEU A 58 4.85 10.30 -8.03
CA LEU A 58 5.49 8.98 -8.10
C LEU A 58 5.78 8.66 -9.56
N ILE A 59 7.01 8.23 -9.86
CA ILE A 59 7.42 7.73 -11.17
C ILE A 59 7.87 6.27 -11.04
N PRO A 60 7.73 5.43 -12.07
CA PRO A 60 8.22 4.05 -12.01
C PRO A 60 9.73 3.99 -11.74
N ASN A 61 10.16 3.09 -10.85
CA ASN A 61 11.57 2.79 -10.60
C ASN A 61 12.09 1.82 -11.69
N PRO A 62 13.00 2.25 -12.58
CA PRO A 62 13.51 1.39 -13.66
C PRO A 62 14.37 0.22 -13.14
N ASN A 63 14.87 0.31 -11.90
CA ASN A 63 15.72 -0.71 -11.28
C ASN A 63 14.91 -1.69 -10.43
N TYR A 64 13.59 -1.51 -10.33
CA TYR A 64 12.75 -2.40 -9.54
C TYR A 64 12.55 -3.73 -10.26
N ILE A 65 12.81 -4.82 -9.53
CA ILE A 65 12.56 -6.19 -9.97
C ILE A 65 11.55 -6.79 -9.00
N GLU A 66 10.41 -7.22 -9.53
CA GLU A 66 9.38 -7.89 -8.73
C GLU A 66 9.98 -9.17 -8.13
N PRO A 67 9.87 -9.40 -6.81
CA PRO A 67 10.37 -10.62 -6.22
C PRO A 67 9.62 -11.82 -6.81
N THR A 68 10.35 -12.91 -7.06
CA THR A 68 9.71 -14.15 -7.49
C THR A 68 8.65 -14.55 -6.45
N PRO A 69 7.43 -14.89 -6.88
CA PRO A 69 6.40 -15.32 -5.96
C PRO A 69 6.90 -16.51 -5.13
N PRO A 70 6.51 -16.61 -3.85
CA PRO A 70 6.88 -17.73 -3.01
C PRO A 70 6.44 -19.03 -3.67
N ARG A 71 7.29 -20.05 -3.58
CA ARG A 71 6.98 -21.39 -4.11
C ARG A 71 5.72 -21.91 -3.43
N ASP A 72 4.80 -22.43 -4.22
CA ASP A 72 3.65 -23.16 -3.69
C ASP A 72 4.10 -24.57 -3.28
N LEU A 73 4.62 -24.66 -2.06
CA LEU A 73 5.13 -25.90 -1.49
C LEU A 73 4.03 -26.97 -1.39
N VAL A 74 2.76 -26.57 -1.24
CA VAL A 74 1.65 -27.52 -1.16
C VAL A 74 1.43 -28.17 -2.52
N ALA A 75 1.33 -27.36 -3.58
CA ALA A 75 1.19 -27.87 -4.94
C ALA A 75 2.40 -28.73 -5.34
N GLU A 76 3.63 -28.31 -5.01
CA GLU A 76 4.83 -29.11 -5.29
C GLU A 76 4.83 -30.46 -4.55
N ILE A 77 4.42 -30.49 -3.28
CA ILE A 77 4.34 -31.73 -2.50
C ILE A 77 3.31 -32.68 -3.10
N ASP A 78 2.14 -32.18 -3.50
CA ASP A 78 1.11 -33.01 -4.11
C ASP A 78 1.56 -33.58 -5.45
N ASP A 79 2.26 -32.78 -6.25
CA ASP A 79 2.84 -33.21 -7.53
C ASP A 79 3.95 -34.26 -7.33
N LEU A 80 4.77 -34.12 -6.28
CA LEU A 80 5.78 -35.10 -5.88
C LEU A 80 5.15 -36.40 -5.37
N LYS A 81 4.10 -36.33 -4.55
CA LYS A 81 3.35 -37.51 -4.10
C LYS A 81 2.73 -38.27 -5.28
N ALA A 82 2.19 -37.55 -6.26
CA ALA A 82 1.65 -38.16 -7.47
C ALA A 82 2.74 -38.90 -8.27
N LYS A 83 3.94 -38.30 -8.41
CA LYS A 83 5.09 -38.95 -9.06
C LYS A 83 5.57 -40.19 -8.31
N ILE A 84 5.64 -40.14 -6.99
CA ILE A 84 6.00 -41.31 -6.15
C ILE A 84 5.00 -42.44 -6.35
N LYS A 85 3.69 -42.15 -6.29
CA LYS A 85 2.65 -43.17 -6.48
C LYS A 85 2.74 -43.87 -7.86
N ILE A 86 3.12 -43.14 -8.90
CA ILE A 86 3.34 -43.70 -10.25
C ILE A 86 4.59 -44.59 -10.29
N LEU A 87 5.65 -44.22 -9.56
CA LEU A 87 6.88 -45.00 -9.49
C LEU A 87 6.74 -46.27 -8.64
N GLU A 88 5.96 -46.22 -7.55
CA GLU A 88 5.66 -47.36 -6.68
C GLU A 88 4.66 -48.36 -7.28
N SER A 89 3.97 -47.98 -8.36
CA SER A 89 3.04 -48.86 -9.08
C SER A 89 3.67 -49.54 -10.31
N ARG A 90 4.98 -49.41 -10.48
CA ARG A 90 5.81 -50.16 -11.45
C ARG A 90 6.57 -51.28 -10.74
#